data_AF-A0A7Y5VYB3-F1
#
_entry.id   AF-A0A7Y5VYB3-F1
#
_cell.length_a   1.000
_cell.length_b   1.000
_cell.length_c   1.000
_cell.angle_alpha   90.00
_cell.angle_beta   90.00
_cell.angle_gamma   90.00
#
_symmetry.space_group_name_H-M   'P 1'
#
loop_
_entity.id
_entity.type
_entity.pdbx_description
1 polymer ?
#
loop_
_entity_poly.entity_id
_entity_poly.type
_entity_poly.pdbx_seq_one_letter_code
_entity_poly.pdbx_strand_id
1 'polypeptide(L)'
;MTIFGRVAMLPLLALVLVLAACDAAISQGTYDQIQKGMTLGEVESILGGKGEEQANAGMSIGAGGTVGSTVASKTKTYVWRAAGRKEISVTFDEDMKVKDKNSAGI
;
A
#
# COMPACT_ATOMS: atom_id res chain seq x y z
N MET A 1 -8.76 4.40 -60.74
CA MET A 1 -7.65 5.22 -60.21
C MET A 1 -8.18 6.01 -59.01
N THR A 2 -7.92 5.45 -57.82
CA THR A 2 -7.87 6.05 -56.46
C THR A 2 -8.82 7.20 -56.07
N ILE A 3 -9.81 6.85 -55.23
CA ILE A 3 -10.45 7.71 -54.23
C ILE A 3 -10.50 6.97 -52.89
N PHE A 4 -9.58 7.27 -51.98
CA PHE A 4 -9.59 6.90 -50.55
C PHE A 4 -8.80 8.03 -49.86
N GLY A 5 -9.34 8.87 -48.97
CA GLY A 5 -10.33 8.61 -47.93
C GLY A 5 -9.62 8.89 -46.61
N ARG A 6 -9.73 10.14 -46.13
CA ARG A 6 -9.12 10.65 -44.89
C ARG A 6 -9.63 9.87 -43.66
N VAL A 7 -8.95 8.82 -43.18
CA VAL A 7 -9.29 8.21 -41.89
C VAL A 7 -8.05 7.65 -41.18
N ALA A 8 -7.77 8.27 -40.02
CA ALA A 8 -7.18 7.73 -38.80
C ALA A 8 -5.84 6.97 -38.89
N MET A 9 -4.76 7.75 -38.97
CA MET A 9 -3.46 7.36 -38.46
C MET A 9 -3.40 7.73 -36.96
N LEU A 10 -2.84 6.83 -36.14
CA LEU A 10 -2.59 6.89 -34.67
C LEU A 10 -3.71 6.40 -33.73
N PRO A 11 -3.68 5.11 -33.37
CA PRO A 11 -3.96 4.66 -32.01
C PRO A 11 -2.66 4.07 -31.43
N LEU A 12 -1.60 4.88 -31.29
CA LEU A 12 -0.33 4.43 -30.70
C LEU A 12 0.18 5.33 -29.56
N LEU A 13 -0.67 6.25 -29.06
CA LEU A 13 -0.32 7.19 -27.99
C LEU A 13 -1.01 6.90 -26.65
N ALA A 14 -1.85 5.86 -26.58
CA ALA A 14 -2.57 5.49 -25.35
C ALA A 14 -1.79 4.52 -24.44
N LEU A 15 -0.71 3.89 -24.90
CA LEU A 15 0.01 2.85 -24.13
C LEU A 15 1.16 3.38 -23.26
N VAL A 16 1.66 4.60 -23.53
CA VAL A 16 2.83 5.16 -22.80
C VAL A 16 2.44 5.80 -21.45
N LEU A 17 1.14 6.08 -21.23
CA LEU A 17 0.66 6.70 -19.99
C LEU A 17 0.59 5.74 -18.79
N VAL A 18 0.72 4.42 -19.00
CA VAL A 18 0.71 3.44 -17.91
C VAL A 18 2.05 3.37 -17.15
N LEU A 19 3.14 3.88 -17.73
CA LEU A 19 4.48 3.80 -17.14
C LEU A 19 4.81 4.93 -16.15
N ALA A 20 3.99 5.99 -16.08
CA ALA A 20 4.23 7.14 -15.19
C ALA A 20 3.69 6.95 -13.75
N ALA A 21 3.05 5.82 -13.44
CA ALA A 21 2.47 5.55 -12.13
C ALA A 21 3.45 4.84 -11.14
N CYS A 22 4.72 4.66 -11.52
CA CYS A 22 5.64 3.76 -10.81
C CYS A 22 6.57 4.46 -9.78
N ASP A 23 6.48 5.77 -9.56
CA ASP A 23 7.46 6.51 -8.72
C ASP A 23 6.87 7.17 -7.46
N ALA A 24 5.55 7.12 -7.25
CA ALA A 24 4.88 7.71 -6.09
C ALA A 24 3.96 6.71 -5.36
N ALA A 25 4.43 5.47 -5.24
CA ALA A 25 3.76 4.35 -4.56
C ALA A 25 3.21 4.70 -3.17
N ILE A 26 3.92 5.54 -2.41
CA ILE A 26 3.49 6.02 -1.09
C ILE A 26 3.12 7.50 -1.17
N SER A 27 1.82 7.75 -1.27
CA SER A 27 1.23 9.09 -1.33
C SER A 27 -0.12 9.09 -0.61
N GLN A 28 -0.67 10.28 -0.34
CA GLN A 28 -2.03 10.40 0.19
C GLN A 28 -3.06 9.72 -0.72
N GLY A 29 -2.85 9.74 -2.04
CA GLY A 29 -3.75 9.11 -3.01
C GLY A 29 -3.78 7.59 -2.91
N THR A 30 -2.61 6.94 -2.79
CA THR A 30 -2.56 5.48 -2.61
C THR A 30 -3.04 5.06 -1.21
N TYR A 31 -2.79 5.88 -0.19
CA TYR A 31 -3.35 5.67 1.15
C TYR A 31 -4.89 5.71 1.16
N ASP A 32 -5.51 6.64 0.42
CA ASP A 32 -6.97 6.75 0.34
C ASP A 32 -7.61 5.54 -0.36
N GLN A 33 -6.92 5.00 -1.38
CA GLN A 33 -7.34 3.78 -2.08
C GLN A 33 -7.35 2.53 -1.19
N ILE A 34 -6.50 2.46 -0.17
CA ILE A 34 -6.50 1.32 0.76
C ILE A 34 -7.77 1.36 1.61
N GLN A 35 -8.62 0.34 1.45
CA GLN A 35 -9.87 0.20 2.19
C GLN A 35 -9.82 -0.99 3.13
N LYS A 36 -10.65 -0.93 4.19
CA LYS A 36 -10.85 -2.06 5.09
C LYS A 36 -11.39 -3.27 4.31
N GLY A 37 -10.92 -4.46 4.64
CA GLY A 37 -11.31 -5.69 3.96
C GLY A 37 -10.46 -6.07 2.74
N MET A 38 -9.62 -5.17 2.23
CA MET A 38 -8.66 -5.48 1.15
C MET A 38 -7.66 -6.53 1.59
N THR A 39 -7.19 -7.35 0.66
CA THR A 39 -6.14 -8.33 0.90
C THR A 39 -4.74 -7.72 0.83
N LEU A 40 -3.75 -8.39 1.40
CA LEU A 40 -2.35 -7.95 1.30
C LEU A 40 -1.92 -7.72 -0.15
N GLY A 41 -2.27 -8.62 -1.07
CA GLY A 41 -1.91 -8.48 -2.49
C GLY A 41 -2.53 -7.27 -3.18
N GLU A 42 -3.76 -6.89 -2.80
CA GLU A 42 -4.40 -5.66 -3.30
C GLU A 42 -3.68 -4.43 -2.77
N VAL A 43 -3.30 -4.42 -1.48
CA VAL A 43 -2.53 -3.33 -0.87
C VAL A 43 -1.14 -3.22 -1.51
N GLU A 44 -0.44 -4.34 -1.72
CA GLU A 44 0.86 -4.37 -2.40
C GLU A 44 0.77 -3.89 -3.87
N SER A 45 -0.36 -4.16 -4.53
CA SER A 45 -0.61 -3.68 -5.90
C SER A 45 -0.84 -2.17 -5.94
N ILE A 46 -1.56 -1.62 -4.97
CA ILE A 46 -1.80 -0.17 -4.84
C ILE A 46 -0.51 0.57 -4.47
N LEU A 47 0.26 0.02 -3.52
CA LEU A 47 1.51 0.59 -3.03
C LEU A 47 2.72 0.22 -3.90
N GLY A 48 2.53 -0.50 -5.01
CA GLY A 48 3.57 -0.79 -5.99
C GLY A 48 4.77 -1.57 -5.44
N GLY A 49 4.61 -2.31 -4.35
CA GLY A 49 5.72 -2.98 -3.67
C GLY A 49 5.29 -3.81 -2.47
N LYS A 50 6.22 -4.67 -2.01
CA LYS A 50 6.00 -5.50 -0.82
C LYS A 50 6.17 -4.68 0.46
N GLY A 51 5.28 -4.93 1.42
CA GLY A 51 5.40 -4.35 2.76
C GLY A 51 6.42 -5.10 3.60
N GLU A 52 7.08 -4.40 4.51
CA GLU A 52 7.89 -5.01 5.56
C GLU A 52 6.97 -5.50 6.68
N GLU A 53 6.93 -6.81 6.92
CA GLU A 53 6.19 -7.34 8.07
C GLU A 53 6.85 -6.85 9.37
N GLN A 54 6.14 -6.01 10.11
CA GLN A 54 6.56 -5.59 11.43
C GLN A 54 6.18 -6.71 12.40
N ALA A 55 7.17 -7.55 12.72
CA ALA A 55 7.04 -8.56 13.76
C ALA A 55 6.71 -7.83 15.06
N ASN A 56 5.47 -7.97 15.53
CA ASN A 56 5.03 -7.42 16.80
C ASN A 56 5.62 -8.26 17.93
N ALA A 57 6.93 -8.13 18.16
CA ALA A 57 7.58 -8.57 19.38
C ALA A 57 7.11 -7.63 20.50
N GLY A 58 5.88 -7.86 20.96
CA GLY A 58 5.20 -7.03 21.94
C GLY A 58 5.94 -7.03 23.28
N MET A 59 6.91 -6.13 23.43
CA MET A 59 7.28 -5.58 24.72
C MET A 59 6.49 -4.29 24.91
N SER A 60 5.30 -4.39 25.49
CA SER A 60 4.66 -3.20 26.04
C SER A 60 5.15 -2.99 27.46
N ILE A 61 5.80 -1.86 27.70
CA ILE A 61 6.09 -1.36 29.05
C ILE A 61 4.74 -0.83 29.58
N GLY A 62 4.10 -1.56 30.49
CA GLY A 62 2.88 -1.07 31.14
C GLY A 62 3.18 0.21 31.94
N ALA A 63 2.17 1.08 32.12
CA ALA A 63 2.30 2.35 32.85
C ALA A 63 2.77 2.21 34.33
N GLY A 64 2.90 0.98 34.84
CA GLY A 64 3.47 0.64 36.15
C GLY A 64 4.85 -0.03 36.12
N GLY A 65 5.58 0.03 35.00
CA GLY A 65 6.94 -0.55 34.89
C GLY A 65 6.98 -2.09 34.82
N THR A 66 5.82 -2.74 34.72
CA THR A 66 5.72 -4.19 34.56
C THR A 66 5.84 -4.56 33.07
N VAL A 67 6.75 -5.48 32.75
CA VAL A 67 6.79 -6.18 31.46
C VAL A 67 5.59 -7.12 31.38
N GLY A 68 4.46 -6.61 30.91
CA GLY A 68 3.30 -7.45 30.61
C GLY A 68 3.49 -8.06 29.24
N SER A 69 3.52 -9.40 29.14
CA SER A 69 3.35 -10.08 27.85
C SER A 69 2.03 -9.63 27.24
N THR A 70 2.10 -8.70 26.29
CA THR A 70 0.94 -8.39 25.47
C THR A 70 0.63 -9.62 24.63
N VAL A 71 -0.58 -10.14 24.84
CA VAL A 71 -1.29 -11.07 23.97
C VAL A 71 -0.74 -10.98 22.55
N ALA A 72 -0.13 -12.07 22.08
CA ALA A 72 0.32 -12.19 20.70
C ALA A 72 -0.85 -11.74 19.82
N SER A 73 -0.71 -10.53 19.26
CA SER A 73 -1.78 -9.93 18.49
C SER A 73 -1.92 -10.82 17.25
N LYS A 74 -3.07 -11.48 17.11
CA LYS A 74 -3.37 -12.33 15.95
C LYS A 74 -3.36 -11.56 14.62
N THR A 75 -3.21 -10.24 14.69
CA THR A 75 -3.10 -9.30 13.58
C THR A 75 -1.65 -9.12 13.15
N LYS A 76 -1.41 -9.11 11.84
CA LYS A 76 -0.10 -8.83 11.23
C LYS A 76 -0.03 -7.37 10.79
N THR A 77 1.07 -6.68 11.08
CA THR A 77 1.26 -5.30 10.59
C THR A 77 2.32 -5.31 9.50
N TYR A 78 2.03 -4.67 8.37
CA TYR A 78 2.99 -4.44 7.30
C TYR A 78 3.23 -2.95 7.15
N VAL A 79 4.47 -2.58 6.85
CA VAL A 79 4.90 -1.19 6.74
C VAL A 79 5.56 -0.97 5.39
N TRP A 80 5.12 0.05 4.68
CA TRP A 80 5.72 0.50 3.43
C TRP A 80 6.39 1.83 3.69
N ARG A 81 7.66 1.95 3.29
CA ARG A 81 8.46 3.18 3.41
C ARG A 81 8.87 3.65 2.02
N ALA A 82 8.77 4.96 1.80
CA ALA A 82 9.27 5.61 0.61
C ALA A 82 10.43 6.54 0.97
N ALA A 83 11.07 7.12 -0.03
CA ALA A 83 12.18 8.04 0.16
C ALA A 83 11.80 9.17 1.15
N GLY A 84 12.65 9.39 2.16
CA GLY A 84 12.44 10.40 3.19
C GLY A 84 11.70 9.88 4.42
N ARG A 85 10.65 10.59 4.85
CA ARG A 85 9.87 10.31 6.07
C ARG A 85 8.47 9.75 5.80
N LYS A 86 8.22 9.31 4.56
CA LYS A 86 6.90 8.82 4.13
C LYS A 86 6.75 7.35 4.49
N GLU A 87 5.73 7.04 5.25
CA GLU A 87 5.43 5.68 5.69
C GLU A 87 3.93 5.42 5.68
N ILE A 88 3.52 4.21 5.28
CA ILE A 88 2.16 3.70 5.42
C ILE A 88 2.26 2.37 6.19
N SER A 89 1.53 2.25 7.29
CA SER A 89 1.43 1.01 8.06
C SER A 89 0.01 0.46 7.95
N VAL A 90 -0.13 -0.81 7.59
CA VAL A 90 -1.44 -1.47 7.46
C VAL A 90 -1.47 -2.67 8.38
N THR A 91 -2.48 -2.71 9.24
CA THR A 91 -2.75 -3.84 10.13
C THR A 91 -3.78 -4.74 9.49
N PHE A 92 -3.41 -6.01 9.35
CA PHE A 92 -4.25 -7.07 8.82
C PHE A 92 -4.78 -7.95 9.96
N ASP A 93 -6.00 -8.42 9.82
CA ASP A 93 -6.59 -9.42 10.72
C ASP A 93 -6.14 -10.86 10.39
N GLU A 94 -6.72 -11.84 11.10
CA GLU A 94 -6.42 -13.26 10.96
C GLU A 94 -6.70 -13.81 9.54
N ASP A 95 -7.64 -13.20 8.82
CA ASP A 95 -8.02 -13.54 7.45
C ASP A 95 -7.17 -12.78 6.39
N MET A 96 -6.08 -12.13 6.81
CA MET A 96 -5.18 -11.34 5.95
C MET A 96 -5.91 -10.19 5.23
N LYS A 97 -6.93 -9.62 5.90
CA LYS A 97 -7.68 -8.47 5.41
C LYS A 97 -7.33 -7.21 6.17
N VAL A 98 -7.39 -6.06 5.51
CA VAL A 98 -7.11 -4.76 6.13
C VAL A 98 -8.11 -4.50 7.25
N LYS A 99 -7.62 -4.50 8.48
CA LYS A 99 -8.35 -4.10 9.68
C LYS A 99 -8.21 -2.61 9.93
N ASP A 100 -6.99 -2.12 9.87
CA ASP A 100 -6.64 -0.73 10.18
C ASP A 100 -5.48 -0.22 9.31
N LYS A 101 -5.40 1.09 9.14
CA LYS A 101 -4.36 1.75 8.33
C LYS A 101 -3.89 3.05 8.98
N ASN A 102 -2.59 3.27 8.97
CA ASN A 102 -1.94 4.47 9.48
C ASN A 102 -0.94 5.02 8.45
N SER A 103 -0.67 6.31 8.50
CA SER A 103 0.34 6.94 7.66
C SER A 103 1.14 7.98 8.43
N ALA A 104 2.37 8.20 7.97
CA ALA A 104 3.25 9.23 8.50
C ALA A 104 3.92 9.99 7.35
N GLY A 105 3.88 11.32 7.42
CA GLY A 105 4.62 12.20 6.52
C GLY A 105 4.18 12.22 5.06
N ILE A 106 2.99 11.70 4.73
CA ILE A 106 2.38 11.72 3.38
C ILE A 106 1.40 12.88 3.19
#